data_AF-A0A371IYU9-F1
#
_entry.id   AF-A0A371IYU9-F1
#
_cell.length_a   1.000
_cell.length_b   1.000
_cell.length_c   1.000
_cell.angle_alpha   90.00
_cell.angle_beta   90.00
_cell.angle_gamma   90.00
#
_symmetry.space_group_name_H-M   'P 1'
#
loop_
_entity.id
_entity.type
_entity.pdbx_description
1 polymer ?
#
loop_
_entity_poly.entity_id
_entity_poly.type
_entity_poly.pdbx_seq_one_letter_code
_entity_poly.pdbx_strand_id
1 'polypeptide(L)'
;MDKNKIIEKTKDFVKNKLYGEGSGHDWWHIERVHNLSKYLASKENADYFIVEMTALLHDIDDWKFSDGIETNTSITEEFLSSVNVEEDSANKIVSIIKTMSFKGGLVDSTQCTIEGMVVQDADRLDAIGAIGIARTFAYGGYK
;
A
#
# COMPACT_ATOMS: atom_id res chain seq x y z
N MET A 1 17.78 6.88 -12.16
CA MET A 1 16.96 6.96 -10.93
C MET A 1 17.68 6.22 -9.82
N ASP A 2 17.92 6.85 -8.68
CA ASP A 2 18.36 6.12 -7.48
C ASP A 2 17.11 5.58 -6.77
N LYS A 3 16.78 4.32 -7.06
CA LYS A 3 15.58 3.63 -6.56
C LYS A 3 15.55 3.59 -5.02
N ASN A 4 16.70 3.39 -4.37
CA ASN A 4 16.78 3.33 -2.91
C ASN A 4 16.47 4.69 -2.28
N LYS A 5 17.01 5.76 -2.84
CA LYS A 5 16.74 7.13 -2.37
C LYS A 5 15.25 7.50 -2.52
N ILE A 6 14.60 7.02 -3.56
CA ILE A 6 13.17 7.23 -3.76
C ILE A 6 12.37 6.47 -2.70
N ILE A 7 12.68 5.18 -2.47
CA ILE A 7 12.01 4.37 -1.45
C ILE A 7 12.13 5.02 -0.06
N GLU A 8 13.30 5.52 0.33
CA GLU A 8 13.47 6.20 1.61
C GLU A 8 12.64 7.49 1.71
N LYS A 9 12.59 8.29 0.64
CA LYS A 9 11.68 9.46 0.58
C LYS A 9 10.21 9.06 0.70
N THR A 10 9.81 7.96 0.07
CA THR A 10 8.46 7.42 0.16
C THR A 10 8.12 7.00 1.58
N LYS A 11 9.04 6.31 2.27
CA LYS A 11 8.88 5.95 3.68
C LYS A 11 8.67 7.19 4.55
N ASP A 12 9.52 8.22 4.41
CA ASP A 12 9.38 9.45 5.17
C ASP A 12 8.05 10.16 4.90
N PHE A 13 7.63 10.22 3.63
CA PHE A 13 6.36 10.81 3.23
C PHE A 13 5.17 10.08 3.86
N VAL A 14 5.12 8.76 3.72
CA VAL A 14 4.02 7.93 4.23
C VAL A 14 4.00 7.95 5.76
N LYS A 15 5.17 7.85 6.39
CA LYS A 15 5.30 7.98 7.85
C LYS A 15 4.73 9.30 8.32
N ASN A 16 5.14 10.43 7.74
CA ASN A 16 4.62 11.74 8.16
C ASN A 16 3.11 11.89 7.97
N LYS A 17 2.50 11.19 7.00
CA LYS A 17 1.06 11.22 6.74
C LYS A 17 0.25 10.32 7.69
N LEU A 18 0.76 9.13 8.02
CA LEU A 18 0.04 8.10 8.77
C LEU A 18 0.51 7.92 10.23
N TYR A 19 1.54 8.66 10.66
CA TYR A 19 2.01 8.61 12.03
C TYR A 19 0.97 9.22 12.98
N GLY A 20 0.43 8.40 13.89
CA GLY A 20 -0.61 8.79 14.84
C GLY A 20 -2.05 8.54 14.37
N GLU A 21 -2.23 7.87 13.22
CA GLU A 21 -3.53 7.33 12.81
C GLU A 21 -3.96 6.20 13.77
N GLY A 22 -5.21 6.23 14.24
CA GLY A 22 -5.69 5.35 15.32
C GLY A 22 -6.56 4.18 14.86
N SER A 23 -6.92 4.08 13.58
CA SER A 23 -7.87 3.08 13.09
C SER A 23 -7.23 1.73 12.75
N GLY A 24 -5.91 1.58 12.94
CA GLY A 24 -5.17 0.36 12.64
C GLY A 24 -4.64 0.29 11.20
N HIS A 25 -4.60 1.44 10.49
CA HIS A 25 -3.93 1.66 9.21
C HIS A 25 -2.77 2.66 9.39
N ASP A 26 -2.11 2.56 10.54
CA ASP A 26 -1.02 3.44 10.92
C ASP A 26 0.28 3.09 10.19
N TRP A 27 1.31 3.92 10.40
CA TRP A 27 2.65 3.64 9.91
C TRP A 27 3.13 2.21 10.21
N TRP A 28 2.75 1.64 11.37
CA TRP A 28 3.20 0.31 11.76
C TRP A 28 2.55 -0.79 10.92
N HIS A 29 1.29 -0.64 10.51
CA HIS A 29 0.67 -1.51 9.51
C HIS A 29 1.45 -1.47 8.19
N ILE A 30 1.68 -0.27 7.65
CA ILE A 30 2.43 -0.09 6.39
C ILE A 30 3.83 -0.70 6.47
N GLU A 31 4.56 -0.47 7.58
CA GLU A 31 5.91 -0.99 7.77
C GLU A 31 5.94 -2.53 7.77
N ARG A 32 4.95 -3.19 8.39
CA ARG A 32 4.85 -4.66 8.38
C ARG A 32 4.53 -5.18 6.98
N VAL A 33 3.57 -4.57 6.30
CA VAL A 33 3.21 -4.94 4.92
C VAL A 33 4.39 -4.73 3.97
N HIS A 34 5.13 -3.61 4.06
CA HIS A 34 6.33 -3.34 3.28
C HIS A 34 7.42 -4.41 3.48
N ASN A 35 7.73 -4.75 4.73
CA ASN A 35 8.74 -5.76 5.04
C ASN A 35 8.35 -7.15 4.54
N LEU A 36 7.08 -7.54 4.72
CA LEU A 36 6.56 -8.81 4.23
C LEU A 36 6.52 -8.87 2.70
N SER A 37 6.10 -7.78 2.05
CA SER A 37 6.10 -7.64 0.59
C SER A 37 7.50 -7.80 0.01
N LYS A 38 8.52 -7.20 0.65
CA LYS A 38 9.92 -7.34 0.24
C LYS A 38 10.41 -8.79 0.36
N TYR A 39 9.99 -9.49 1.42
CA TYR A 39 10.29 -10.91 1.59
C TYR A 39 9.63 -11.76 0.49
N LEU A 40 8.34 -11.55 0.21
CA LEU A 40 7.61 -12.28 -0.82
C LEU A 40 8.15 -12.00 -2.23
N ALA A 41 8.51 -10.75 -2.54
CA ALA A 41 9.15 -10.40 -3.82
C ALA A 41 10.44 -11.20 -4.06
N SER A 42 11.21 -11.50 -2.99
CA SER A 42 12.41 -12.32 -3.08
C SER A 42 12.14 -13.78 -3.44
N LYS A 43 10.95 -14.29 -3.12
CA LYS A 43 10.54 -15.67 -3.39
C LYS A 43 9.89 -15.81 -4.75
N GLU A 44 9.10 -14.82 -5.14
CA GLU A 44 8.34 -14.80 -6.39
C GLU A 44 9.08 -14.14 -7.56
N ASN A 45 10.30 -13.64 -7.33
CA ASN A 45 11.12 -12.94 -8.33
C ASN A 45 10.39 -11.75 -8.98
N ALA A 46 9.62 -11.01 -8.17
CA ALA A 46 8.90 -9.80 -8.57
C ALA A 46 9.83 -8.57 -8.60
N ASP A 47 9.44 -7.50 -9.32
CA ASP A 47 10.21 -6.24 -9.28
C ASP A 47 10.11 -5.58 -7.90
N TYR A 48 11.21 -5.65 -7.14
CA TYR A 48 11.35 -5.05 -5.81
C TYR A 48 10.92 -3.59 -5.77
N PHE A 49 11.27 -2.79 -6.79
CA PHE A 49 10.97 -1.37 -6.76
C PHE A 49 9.47 -1.11 -6.83
N ILE A 50 8.78 -1.81 -7.72
CA ILE A 50 7.33 -1.70 -7.85
C ILE A 50 6.66 -2.23 -6.58
N VAL A 51 7.06 -3.40 -6.09
CA VAL A 51 6.51 -4.00 -4.87
C VAL A 51 6.68 -3.07 -3.66
N GLU A 52 7.89 -2.56 -3.42
CA GLU A 52 8.15 -1.71 -2.26
C GLU A 52 7.39 -0.38 -2.34
N MET A 53 7.34 0.24 -3.53
CA MET A 53 6.61 1.49 -3.72
C MET A 53 5.10 1.30 -3.57
N THR A 54 4.53 0.25 -4.17
CA THR A 54 3.12 -0.09 -4.01
C THR A 54 2.79 -0.40 -2.55
N ALA A 55 3.58 -1.22 -1.87
CA ALA A 55 3.35 -1.55 -0.45
C ALA A 55 3.40 -0.32 0.47
N LEU A 56 4.25 0.66 0.18
CA LEU A 56 4.29 1.90 0.97
C LEU A 56 3.09 2.82 0.70
N LEU A 57 2.56 2.83 -0.52
CA LEU A 57 1.54 3.79 -0.95
C LEU A 57 0.10 3.22 -0.93
N HIS A 58 -0.10 1.91 -0.80
CA HIS A 58 -1.41 1.28 -1.02
C HIS A 58 -2.57 1.85 -0.19
N ASP A 59 -2.31 2.31 1.03
CA ASP A 59 -3.31 2.85 1.96
C ASP A 59 -3.32 4.38 2.05
N ILE A 60 -2.48 5.10 1.28
CA ILE A 60 -2.40 6.57 1.38
C ILE A 60 -3.60 7.28 0.74
N ASP A 61 -4.22 6.62 -0.24
CA ASP A 61 -5.38 7.09 -1.01
C ASP A 61 -6.70 6.49 -0.49
N ASP A 62 -6.69 5.87 0.70
CA ASP A 62 -7.87 5.21 1.24
C ASP A 62 -9.03 6.20 1.45
N TRP A 63 -10.26 5.73 1.16
CA TRP A 63 -11.50 6.52 1.05
C TRP A 63 -11.92 7.21 2.36
N LYS A 64 -11.21 7.00 3.46
CA LYS A 64 -11.43 7.73 4.71
C LYS A 64 -10.97 9.20 4.62
N PHE A 65 -10.16 9.54 3.61
CA PHE A 65 -9.68 10.90 3.34
C PHE A 65 -10.38 11.59 2.16
N SER A 66 -11.25 10.90 1.43
CA SER A 66 -12.02 11.44 0.32
C SER A 66 -13.52 11.29 0.62
N ASP A 67 -14.33 12.29 0.26
CA ASP A 67 -15.77 12.37 0.59
C ASP A 67 -16.64 11.32 -0.17
N GLY A 68 -16.28 10.04 -0.11
CA GLY A 68 -17.07 8.91 -0.61
C GLY A 68 -17.09 8.74 -2.14
N ILE A 69 -16.37 9.56 -2.90
CA ILE A 69 -16.40 9.57 -4.38
C ILE A 69 -15.02 9.16 -4.90
N GLU A 70 -14.96 7.95 -5.48
CA GLU A 70 -13.81 7.32 -6.15
C GLU A 70 -12.55 7.03 -5.31
N THR A 71 -11.88 5.91 -5.67
CA THR A 71 -10.50 5.63 -5.26
C THR A 71 -9.62 6.66 -5.96
N ASN A 72 -9.41 7.80 -5.32
CA ASN A 72 -8.65 8.89 -5.91
C ASN A 72 -7.17 8.64 -5.69
N THR A 73 -6.46 8.12 -6.68
CA THR A 73 -4.99 7.92 -6.63
C THR A 73 -4.21 9.22 -6.80
N SER A 74 -4.84 10.38 -6.60
CA SER A 74 -4.23 11.69 -6.84
C SER A 74 -3.01 11.92 -5.96
N ILE A 75 -3.03 11.52 -4.68
CA ILE A 75 -1.90 11.74 -3.76
C ILE A 75 -0.72 10.87 -4.20
N THR A 76 -0.98 9.60 -4.57
CA THR A 76 0.03 8.72 -5.14
C THR A 76 0.61 9.26 -6.44
N GLU A 77 -0.22 9.68 -7.39
CA GLU A 77 0.20 10.20 -8.70
C GLU A 77 1.03 11.49 -8.56
N GLU A 78 0.59 12.43 -7.70
CA GLU A 78 1.32 13.66 -7.37
C GLU A 78 2.67 13.34 -6.72
N PHE A 79 2.69 12.41 -5.76
CA PHE A 79 3.91 12.02 -5.07
C PHE A 79 4.91 11.37 -6.03
N LEU A 80 4.49 10.39 -6.84
CA LEU A 80 5.34 9.71 -7.83
C LEU A 80 5.95 10.69 -8.83
N SER A 81 5.16 11.67 -9.27
CA SER A 81 5.64 12.77 -10.12
C SER A 81 6.68 13.63 -9.42
N SER A 82 6.46 13.98 -8.14
CA SER A 82 7.39 14.81 -7.35
C SER A 82 8.77 14.18 -7.15
N VAL A 83 8.83 12.84 -7.09
CA VAL A 83 10.09 12.09 -6.92
C VAL A 83 10.70 11.66 -8.25
N ASN A 84 10.13 12.06 -9.39
CA ASN A 84 10.54 11.73 -10.76
C ASN A 84 10.64 10.22 -11.00
N VAL A 85 9.60 9.46 -10.63
CA VAL A 85 9.47 8.06 -11.06
C VAL A 85 9.18 7.99 -12.56
N GLU A 86 9.80 7.03 -13.25
CA GLU A 86 9.52 6.76 -14.66
C GLU A 86 8.03 6.44 -14.88
N GLU A 87 7.46 7.01 -15.95
CA GLU A 87 6.02 6.93 -16.24
C GLU A 87 5.49 5.50 -16.29
N ASP A 88 6.22 4.57 -16.92
CA ASP A 88 5.86 3.15 -16.98
C ASP A 88 5.80 2.50 -15.59
N SER A 89 6.73 2.86 -14.70
CA SER A 89 6.75 2.36 -13.33
C SER A 89 5.62 2.98 -12.51
N ALA A 90 5.39 4.28 -12.67
CA ALA A 90 4.32 5.00 -11.97
C ALA A 90 2.94 4.45 -12.36
N ASN A 91 2.69 4.24 -13.65
CA ASN A 91 1.44 3.67 -14.16
C ASN A 91 1.19 2.26 -13.61
N LYS A 92 2.22 1.42 -13.51
CA LYS A 92 2.11 0.08 -12.88
C LYS A 92 1.73 0.19 -11.41
N ILE A 93 2.44 1.03 -10.65
CA ILE A 93 2.17 1.23 -9.21
C ILE A 93 0.73 1.67 -8.99
N VAL A 94 0.30 2.71 -9.71
CA VAL A 94 -1.06 3.26 -9.62
C VAL A 94 -2.12 2.22 -10.01
N SER A 95 -1.88 1.46 -11.07
CA SER A 95 -2.81 0.41 -11.51
C SER A 95 -2.98 -0.71 -10.46
N ILE A 96 -1.90 -1.09 -9.79
CA ILE A 96 -1.94 -2.09 -8.71
C ILE A 96 -2.75 -1.53 -7.53
N ILE A 97 -2.48 -0.31 -7.09
CA ILE A 97 -3.18 0.31 -5.95
C ILE A 97 -4.69 0.42 -6.23
N LYS A 98 -5.08 0.83 -7.44
CA LYS A 98 -6.50 0.92 -7.86
C LYS A 98 -7.24 -0.42 -7.74
N THR A 99 -6.55 -1.52 -8.05
CA THR A 99 -7.14 -2.88 -8.04
C THR A 99 -7.07 -3.56 -6.67
N MET A 100 -6.27 -3.03 -5.73
CA MET A 100 -6.17 -3.52 -4.36
C MET A 100 -7.31 -3.05 -3.45
N SER A 101 -7.84 -1.84 -3.66
CA SER A 101 -8.88 -1.25 -2.81
C SER A 101 -10.16 -2.10 -2.80
N PHE A 102 -10.36 -2.88 -1.73
CA PHE A 102 -11.48 -3.79 -1.57
C PHE A 102 -12.77 -3.06 -1.16
N LYS A 103 -13.56 -2.59 -2.14
CA LYS A 103 -14.94 -2.14 -1.92
C LYS A 103 -15.91 -3.32 -1.81
N GLY A 104 -15.77 -4.12 -0.75
CA GLY A 104 -16.79 -5.07 -0.31
C GLY A 104 -17.16 -6.19 -1.30
N GLY A 105 -16.22 -6.66 -2.12
CA GLY A 105 -16.44 -7.78 -3.05
C GLY A 105 -17.30 -7.45 -4.28
N LEU A 106 -17.68 -6.19 -4.49
CA LEU A 106 -18.44 -5.72 -5.66
C LEU A 106 -17.53 -5.40 -6.87
N VAL A 107 -16.22 -5.32 -6.63
CA VAL A 107 -15.21 -4.97 -7.64
C VAL A 107 -14.26 -6.16 -7.80
N ASP A 108 -13.97 -6.50 -9.05
CA ASP A 108 -12.95 -7.50 -9.36
C ASP A 108 -11.60 -7.03 -8.79
N SER A 109 -11.13 -7.75 -7.77
CA SER A 109 -9.84 -7.48 -7.09
C SER A 109 -8.73 -8.38 -7.61
N THR A 110 -8.96 -9.03 -8.76
CA THR A 110 -7.98 -9.90 -9.41
C THR A 110 -6.78 -9.07 -9.81
N GLN A 111 -5.65 -9.36 -9.16
CA GLN A 111 -4.36 -8.80 -9.53
C GLN A 111 -3.86 -9.52 -10.79
N CYS A 112 -3.50 -8.75 -11.81
CA CYS A 112 -2.98 -9.30 -13.07
C CYS A 112 -1.44 -9.33 -13.13
N THR A 113 -0.77 -8.86 -12.07
CA THR A 113 0.70 -8.77 -12.00
C THR A 113 1.22 -9.50 -10.78
N ILE A 114 2.43 -10.05 -10.88
CA ILE A 114 3.07 -10.74 -9.75
C ILE A 114 3.34 -9.77 -8.61
N GLU A 115 3.70 -8.52 -8.92
CA GLU A 115 3.91 -7.46 -7.95
C GLU A 115 2.62 -7.15 -7.17
N GLY A 116 1.49 -7.03 -7.87
CA GLY A 116 0.20 -6.79 -7.23
C GLY A 116 -0.27 -7.96 -6.38
N MET A 117 -0.06 -9.20 -6.83
CA MET A 117 -0.35 -10.40 -6.03
C MET A 117 0.50 -10.42 -4.75
N VAL A 118 1.80 -10.13 -4.85
CA VAL A 118 2.72 -10.09 -3.70
C VAL A 118 2.27 -9.07 -2.65
N VAL A 119 1.93 -7.85 -3.06
CA VAL A 119 1.52 -6.81 -2.11
C VAL A 119 0.14 -7.12 -1.51
N GLN A 120 -0.79 -7.65 -2.33
CA GLN A 120 -2.10 -8.08 -1.85
C GLN A 120 -2.00 -9.22 -0.81
N ASP A 121 -1.12 -10.18 -1.04
CA ASP A 121 -0.88 -11.27 -0.08
C ASP A 121 -0.25 -10.75 1.21
N ALA A 122 0.73 -9.84 1.11
CA ALA A 122 1.35 -9.24 2.29
C ALA A 122 0.34 -8.46 3.16
N ASP A 123 -0.53 -7.66 2.55
CA ASP A 123 -1.56 -6.92 3.25
C ASP A 123 -2.58 -7.84 3.95
N ARG A 124 -3.09 -8.85 3.22
CA ARG A 124 -4.03 -9.84 3.78
C ARG A 124 -3.42 -10.68 4.89
N LEU A 125 -2.12 -11.00 4.80
CA LEU A 125 -1.41 -11.73 5.85
C LEU A 125 -1.29 -10.88 7.14
N ASP A 126 -1.17 -9.56 7.05
CA ASP A 126 -1.17 -8.66 8.22
C ASP A 126 -2.56 -8.53 8.87
N ALA A 127 -3.63 -8.90 8.16
CA ALA A 127 -5.01 -8.89 8.66
C ALA A 127 -5.42 -10.19 9.38
N ILE A 128 -4.56 -11.21 9.42
CA ILE A 128 -4.84 -12.50 10.08
C ILE A 128 -3.87 -12.80 11.22
N GLY A 129 -4.05 -13.95 11.89
CA GLY A 129 -3.21 -14.37 13.01
C GLY A 129 -3.35 -13.47 14.23
N ALA A 130 -2.33 -13.46 15.10
CA ALA A 130 -2.36 -12.68 16.34
C ALA A 130 -2.49 -11.17 16.10
N ILE A 131 -1.87 -10.66 15.03
CA ILE A 131 -1.96 -9.26 14.63
C ILE A 131 -3.37 -8.94 14.14
N GLY A 132 -3.95 -9.77 13.28
CA GLY A 132 -5.34 -9.62 12.84
C GLY A 132 -6.35 -9.58 13.98
N ILE A 133 -6.18 -10.44 15.00
CA ILE A 133 -7.02 -10.42 16.22
C ILE A 133 -6.89 -9.07 16.93
N ALA A 134 -5.67 -8.59 17.15
CA ALA A 134 -5.43 -7.29 17.81
C ALA A 134 -6.03 -6.13 17.01
N ARG A 135 -5.85 -6.11 15.68
CA ARG A 135 -6.43 -5.10 14.77
C ARG A 135 -7.95 -5.11 14.80
N THR A 136 -8.57 -6.29 14.87
CA THR A 136 -10.04 -6.43 14.99
C THR A 136 -10.56 -5.73 16.26
N PHE A 137 -9.91 -5.96 17.41
CA PHE A 137 -10.29 -5.28 18.66
C PHE A 137 -9.99 -3.77 18.64
N ALA A 138 -8.85 -3.35 18.08
CA ALA A 138 -8.50 -1.94 17.97
C ALA A 138 -9.50 -1.16 17.11
N TYR A 139 -9.84 -1.69 15.92
CA TYR A 139 -10.83 -1.09 15.04
C TYR A 139 -12.23 -1.08 15.67
N GLY A 140 -12.65 -2.18 16.31
CA GLY A 140 -13.93 -2.29 17.00
C GLY A 140 -14.05 -1.36 18.22
N GLY A 141 -12.94 -1.00 18.87
CA GLY A 141 -12.93 -0.04 19.98
C GLY A 141 -12.82 1.43 19.55
N TYR A 142 -12.38 1.68 18.31
CA TYR A 142 -12.29 3.03 17.73
C TYR A 142 -13.61 3.50 17.12
N LYS A 143 -14.44 2.56 16.61
CA LYS A 143 -15.73 2.85 15.97
C LYS A 143 -16.89 3.09 16.92
#